data_AF-A0A966LGX6-F1
#
_entry.id   AF-A0A966LGX6-F1
#
_cell.length_a   1.000
_cell.length_b   1.000
_cell.length_c   1.000
_cell.angle_alpha   90.00
_cell.angle_beta   90.00
_cell.angle_gamma   90.00
#
_symmetry.space_group_name_H-M   'P 1'
#
loop_
_entity.id
_entity.type
_entity.pdbx_description
1 polymer ?
#
loop_
_entity_poly.entity_id
_entity_poly.type
_entity_poly.pdbx_seq_one_letter_code
_entity_poly.pdbx_strand_id
1 'polypeptide(L)'
;MKKTLLLIIILLTGYISLLAQPVSQREKEEIFTRTKKLFGDAYYFSQTAISTIAFLDKQWKAGKYKPFITVDDFLAALGADLKNTARDNHLNFFHVPALEAANKASEQPAVPWFFFNDKFSNNGLTDS
;
A
#
# COMPACT_ATOMS: atom_id res chain seq x y z
N MET A 1 -22.42 -40.61 20.31
CA MET A 1 -21.33 -39.72 20.79
C MET A 1 -20.34 -39.26 19.70
N LYS A 2 -20.48 -39.66 18.42
CA LYS A 2 -19.59 -39.21 17.33
C LYS A 2 -20.02 -37.92 16.62
N LYS A 3 -21.29 -37.50 16.79
CA LYS A 3 -21.86 -36.31 16.12
C LYS A 3 -21.49 -34.99 16.82
N THR A 4 -21.19 -35.03 18.12
CA THR A 4 -20.76 -33.86 18.90
C THR A 4 -19.31 -33.44 18.62
N LEU A 5 -18.46 -34.35 18.10
CA LEU A 5 -17.07 -34.04 17.78
C LEU A 5 -16.93 -33.19 16.50
N LEU A 6 -17.87 -33.35 15.55
CA LEU A 6 -17.83 -32.68 14.25
C LEU A 6 -18.19 -31.19 14.34
N LEU A 7 -18.98 -30.82 15.35
CA LEU A 7 -19.44 -29.45 15.59
C LEU A 7 -18.33 -28.54 16.18
N ILE A 8 -17.40 -29.12 16.95
CA ILE A 8 -16.25 -28.40 17.51
C ILE A 8 -15.23 -28.04 16.41
N ILE A 9 -15.03 -28.92 15.43
CA ILE A 9 -14.06 -28.69 14.33
C ILE A 9 -14.54 -27.56 13.41
N ILE A 10 -15.84 -27.44 13.16
CA ILE A 10 -16.41 -26.36 12.32
C ILE A 10 -16.36 -25.01 13.05
N LEU A 11 -16.48 -25.00 14.39
CA LEU A 11 -16.35 -23.77 15.16
C LEU A 11 -14.91 -23.26 15.25
N LEU A 12 -13.90 -24.12 15.22
CA LEU A 12 -12.49 -23.71 15.30
C LEU A 12 -11.92 -23.13 14.00
N THR A 13 -12.43 -23.51 12.82
CA THR A 13 -11.95 -22.97 11.54
C THR A 13 -12.52 -21.58 11.21
N GLY A 14 -13.58 -21.14 11.90
CA GLY A 14 -14.23 -19.84 11.66
C GLY A 14 -13.52 -18.62 12.27
N TYR A 15 -12.62 -18.80 13.23
CA TYR A 15 -12.04 -17.67 13.99
C TYR A 15 -10.79 -17.03 13.37
N ILE A 16 -10.20 -17.60 12.31
CA ILE A 16 -8.90 -17.14 11.79
C ILE A 16 -9.04 -15.86 10.92
N SER A 17 -10.25 -15.47 10.49
CA SER A 17 -10.43 -14.33 9.57
C SER A 17 -10.53 -12.96 10.24
N LEU A 18 -10.36 -12.84 11.57
CA LEU A 18 -10.71 -11.60 12.30
C LEU A 18 -9.62 -10.53 12.36
N LEU A 19 -8.45 -10.72 11.72
CA LEU A 19 -7.33 -9.77 11.78
C LEU A 19 -6.94 -9.14 10.43
N ALA A 20 -7.60 -9.52 9.34
CA ALA A 20 -7.28 -8.96 8.03
C ALA A 20 -7.99 -7.61 7.84
N GLN A 21 -7.22 -6.55 7.57
CA GLN A 21 -7.79 -5.23 7.30
C GLN A 21 -8.49 -5.24 5.93
N PRO A 22 -9.81 -4.95 5.87
CA PRO A 22 -10.50 -4.83 4.59
C PRO A 22 -9.96 -3.64 3.81
N VAL A 23 -9.88 -3.78 2.49
CA VAL A 23 -9.46 -2.70 1.59
C VAL A 23 -10.61 -2.27 0.67
N SER A 24 -10.96 -0.99 0.72
CA SER A 24 -11.97 -0.41 -0.15
C SER A 24 -11.45 -0.24 -1.57
N GLN A 25 -12.36 -0.13 -2.55
CA GLN A 25 -11.99 0.11 -3.94
C GLN A 25 -11.19 1.42 -4.12
N ARG A 26 -11.54 2.46 -3.35
CA ARG A 26 -10.85 3.75 -3.38
C ARG A 26 -9.41 3.61 -2.86
N GLU A 27 -9.21 2.88 -1.76
CA GLU A 27 -7.87 2.61 -1.22
C GLU A 27 -7.03 1.80 -2.19
N LYS A 28 -7.61 0.78 -2.86
CA LYS A 28 -6.90 0.03 -3.91
C LYS A 28 -6.42 0.94 -5.04
N GLU A 29 -7.26 1.85 -5.50
CA GLU A 29 -6.93 2.78 -6.59
C GLU A 29 -5.82 3.76 -6.18
N GLU A 30 -5.87 4.26 -4.94
CA GLU A 30 -4.85 5.13 -4.40
C GLU A 30 -3.50 4.41 -4.26
N ILE A 31 -3.49 3.22 -3.65
CA ILE A 31 -2.28 2.39 -3.51
C ILE A 31 -1.72 2.06 -4.89
N PHE A 32 -2.56 1.65 -5.84
CA PHE A 32 -2.15 1.33 -7.21
C PHE A 32 -1.52 2.54 -7.90
N THR A 33 -2.14 3.71 -7.80
CA THR A 33 -1.66 4.95 -8.42
C THR A 33 -0.33 5.39 -7.81
N ARG A 34 -0.23 5.42 -6.48
CA ARG A 34 1.01 5.78 -5.76
C ARG A 34 2.14 4.80 -6.07
N THR A 35 1.83 3.51 -6.13
CA THR A 35 2.80 2.46 -6.47
C THR A 35 3.39 2.68 -7.86
N LYS A 36 2.56 2.89 -8.88
CA LYS A 36 3.04 3.14 -10.25
C LYS A 36 3.88 4.40 -10.32
N LYS A 37 3.46 5.48 -9.64
CA LYS A 37 4.21 6.73 -9.61
C LYS A 37 5.59 6.53 -8.98
N LEU A 38 5.65 5.98 -7.77
CA LEU A 38 6.91 5.73 -7.08
C LEU A 38 7.84 4.81 -7.88
N PHE A 39 7.27 3.76 -8.49
CA PHE A 39 8.03 2.85 -9.33
C PHE A 39 8.56 3.54 -10.59
N GLY A 40 7.74 4.33 -11.28
CA GLY A 40 8.16 5.08 -12.47
C GLY A 40 9.23 6.13 -12.17
N ASP A 41 9.11 6.81 -11.04
CA ASP A 41 9.99 7.93 -10.66
C ASP A 41 11.35 7.43 -10.11
N ALA A 42 11.34 6.34 -9.33
CA ALA A 42 12.51 5.92 -8.55
C ALA A 42 13.18 4.63 -9.06
N TYR A 43 12.54 3.86 -9.94
CA TYR A 43 13.12 2.60 -10.40
C TYR A 43 14.27 2.83 -11.39
N TYR A 44 15.40 2.18 -11.12
CA TYR A 44 16.66 2.39 -11.86
C TYR A 44 16.54 2.06 -13.36
N PHE A 45 15.79 1.00 -13.72
CA PHE A 45 15.63 0.58 -15.11
C PHE A 45 14.37 1.19 -15.73
N SER A 46 14.48 2.42 -16.23
CA SER A 46 13.35 3.21 -16.76
C SER A 46 12.52 2.49 -17.84
N GLN A 47 13.16 1.80 -18.78
CA GLN A 47 12.44 1.05 -19.83
C GLN A 47 11.62 -0.11 -19.26
N THR A 48 12.17 -0.80 -18.25
CA THR A 48 11.46 -1.84 -17.50
C THR A 48 10.34 -1.24 -16.66
N ALA A 49 10.52 -0.03 -16.13
CA ALA A 49 9.48 0.69 -15.40
C ALA A 49 8.26 0.96 -16.31
N ILE A 50 8.50 1.49 -17.51
CA ILE A 50 7.46 1.79 -18.50
C ILE A 50 6.69 0.53 -18.89
N SER A 51 7.38 -0.55 -19.25
CA SER A 51 6.72 -1.80 -19.67
C SER A 51 5.96 -2.47 -18.53
N THR A 52 6.49 -2.41 -17.31
CA THR A 52 5.82 -2.91 -16.11
C THR A 52 4.58 -2.10 -15.77
N ILE A 53 4.65 -0.77 -15.82
CA ILE A 53 3.49 0.10 -15.60
C ILE A 53 2.38 -0.20 -16.62
N ALA A 54 2.73 -0.35 -17.89
CA ALA A 54 1.77 -0.70 -18.94
C ALA A 54 1.11 -2.07 -18.69
N PHE A 55 1.88 -3.06 -18.21
CA PHE A 55 1.34 -4.36 -17.81
C PHE A 55 0.36 -4.23 -16.62
N LEU A 56 0.74 -3.51 -15.57
CA LEU A 56 -0.11 -3.29 -14.40
C LEU A 56 -1.43 -2.61 -14.79
N ASP A 57 -1.40 -1.61 -15.68
CA ASP A 57 -2.61 -0.93 -16.17
C ASP A 57 -3.53 -1.88 -16.94
N LYS A 58 -2.96 -2.82 -17.71
CA LYS A 58 -3.73 -3.86 -18.38
C LYS A 58 -4.41 -4.78 -17.36
N GLN A 59 -3.71 -5.21 -16.31
CA GLN A 59 -4.27 -6.07 -15.26
C GLN A 59 -5.37 -5.35 -14.45
N TRP A 60 -5.17 -4.07 -14.16
CA TRP A 60 -6.16 -3.24 -13.49
C TRP A 60 -7.45 -3.12 -14.31
N LYS A 61 -7.34 -2.78 -15.59
CA LYS A 61 -8.51 -2.69 -16.51
C LYS A 61 -9.21 -4.04 -16.69
N ALA A 62 -8.46 -5.14 -16.68
CA ALA A 62 -9.02 -6.49 -16.73
C ALA A 62 -9.75 -6.88 -15.41
N GLY A 63 -9.65 -6.06 -14.36
CA GLY A 63 -10.28 -6.33 -13.08
C GLY A 63 -9.58 -7.42 -12.25
N LYS A 64 -8.31 -7.74 -12.55
CA LYS A 64 -7.54 -8.78 -11.85
C LYS A 64 -7.53 -8.58 -10.32
N TYR A 65 -7.53 -7.32 -9.87
CA TYR A 65 -7.43 -6.99 -8.45
C TYR A 65 -8.78 -6.83 -7.72
N LYS A 66 -9.91 -7.00 -8.44
CA LYS A 66 -11.25 -6.94 -7.84
C LYS A 66 -11.47 -7.98 -6.72
N PRO A 67 -11.04 -9.24 -6.87
CA PRO A 67 -11.34 -10.28 -5.88
C PRO A 67 -10.62 -10.13 -4.53
N PHE A 68 -9.55 -9.34 -4.43
CA PHE A 68 -8.78 -9.21 -3.18
C PHE A 68 -9.50 -8.31 -2.19
N ILE A 69 -9.98 -8.86 -1.07
CA ILE A 69 -10.82 -8.12 -0.10
C ILE A 69 -9.96 -7.45 0.97
N THR A 70 -8.74 -7.94 1.19
CA THR A 70 -7.83 -7.48 2.25
C THR A 70 -6.67 -6.68 1.67
N VAL A 71 -6.10 -5.76 2.48
CA VAL A 71 -4.92 -4.98 2.10
C VAL A 71 -3.76 -5.91 1.75
N ASP A 72 -3.50 -6.93 2.58
CA ASP A 72 -2.39 -7.86 2.41
C ASP A 72 -2.50 -8.68 1.13
N ASP A 73 -3.69 -9.24 0.83
CA ASP A 73 -3.89 -10.02 -0.40
C ASP A 73 -3.71 -9.15 -1.64
N PHE A 74 -4.21 -7.91 -1.58
CA PHE A 74 -4.07 -6.95 -2.67
C PHE A 74 -2.60 -6.56 -2.90
N LEU A 75 -1.87 -6.25 -1.84
CA LEU A 75 -0.44 -5.90 -1.92
C LEU A 75 0.42 -7.08 -2.34
N ALA A 76 0.12 -8.29 -1.87
CA ALA A 76 0.81 -9.51 -2.28
C ALA A 76 0.63 -9.77 -3.79
N ALA A 77 -0.60 -9.63 -4.30
CA ALA A 77 -0.88 -9.79 -5.72
C ALA A 77 -0.20 -8.70 -6.58
N LEU A 78 -0.27 -7.44 -6.16
CA LEU A 78 0.37 -6.32 -6.86
C LEU A 78 1.90 -6.44 -6.86
N GLY A 79 2.48 -6.79 -5.71
CA GLY A 79 3.91 -7.01 -5.54
C GLY A 79 4.43 -8.20 -6.36
N ALA A 80 3.66 -9.29 -6.46
CA ALA A 80 4.00 -10.41 -7.33
C ALA A 80 4.04 -10.00 -8.81
N ASP A 81 3.06 -9.22 -9.26
CA ASP A 81 3.04 -8.72 -10.65
C ASP A 81 4.20 -7.78 -10.95
N LEU A 82 4.54 -6.88 -10.01
CA LEU A 82 5.72 -6.02 -10.11
C LEU A 82 7.01 -6.84 -10.25
N LYS A 83 7.26 -7.78 -9.33
CA LYS A 83 8.44 -8.66 -9.34
C LYS A 83 8.55 -9.45 -10.64
N ASN A 84 7.46 -10.09 -11.05
CA ASN A 84 7.45 -10.97 -12.22
C ASN A 84 7.66 -10.19 -13.52
N THR A 85 7.08 -9.00 -13.63
CA THR A 85 7.17 -8.19 -14.86
C THR A 85 8.51 -7.48 -14.95
N ALA A 86 9.01 -6.92 -13.84
CA ALA A 86 10.33 -6.30 -13.79
C ALA A 86 11.48 -7.31 -13.81
N ARG A 87 11.18 -8.60 -13.53
CA ARG A 87 12.16 -9.68 -13.30
C ARG A 87 13.18 -9.33 -12.21
N ASP A 88 12.68 -8.66 -11.16
CA ASP A 88 13.50 -8.13 -10.08
C ASP A 88 13.01 -8.67 -8.73
N ASN A 89 13.81 -9.55 -8.15
CA ASN A 89 13.54 -10.17 -6.85
C ASN A 89 13.87 -9.27 -5.66
N HIS A 90 14.54 -8.14 -5.88
CA HIS A 90 14.88 -7.17 -4.84
C HIS A 90 13.75 -6.18 -4.56
N LEU A 91 12.75 -6.10 -5.46
CA LEU A 91 11.53 -5.35 -5.20
C LEU A 91 10.80 -5.98 -4.02
N ASN A 92 10.44 -5.19 -3.04
CA ASN A 92 9.79 -5.68 -1.84
C ASN A 92 8.55 -4.83 -1.55
N PHE A 93 7.41 -5.49 -1.37
CA PHE A 93 6.10 -4.85 -1.18
C PHE A 93 5.47 -5.50 0.05
N PHE A 94 5.32 -4.73 1.13
CA PHE A 94 4.79 -5.21 2.40
C PHE A 94 3.89 -4.15 3.02
N HIS A 95 2.83 -4.58 3.71
CA HIS A 95 2.11 -3.73 4.64
C HIS A 95 2.93 -3.59 5.92
N VAL A 96 3.09 -2.36 6.43
CA VAL A 96 3.77 -2.10 7.70
C VAL A 96 2.80 -1.37 8.63
N PRO A 97 2.00 -2.10 9.42
CA PRO A 97 0.95 -1.53 10.27
C PRO A 97 1.47 -0.47 11.26
N ALA A 98 2.67 -0.69 11.80
CA ALA A 98 3.31 0.24 12.74
C ALA A 98 3.62 1.60 12.10
N LEU A 99 3.98 1.61 10.81
CA LEU A 99 4.25 2.84 10.06
C LEU A 99 2.96 3.58 9.75
N GLU A 100 1.87 2.86 9.48
CA GLU A 100 0.56 3.44 9.25
C GLU A 100 0.01 4.14 10.50
N ALA A 101 0.15 3.49 11.67
CA ALA A 101 -0.21 4.09 12.95
C ALA A 101 0.62 5.35 13.25
N ALA A 102 1.92 5.32 12.98
CA ALA A 102 2.79 6.48 13.13
C ALA A 102 2.43 7.62 12.17
N ASN A 103 2.13 7.31 10.89
CA ASN A 103 1.73 8.29 9.90
C ASN A 103 0.39 8.96 10.23
N LYS A 104 -0.61 8.18 10.68
CA LYS A 104 -1.89 8.71 11.18
C LYS A 104 -1.71 9.59 12.42
N ALA A 105 -0.75 9.25 13.29
CA ALA A 105 -0.41 10.08 14.45
C ALA A 105 0.37 11.36 14.08
N SER A 106 1.10 11.34 12.96
CA SER A 106 1.90 12.47 12.47
C SER A 106 1.21 13.32 11.41
N GLU A 107 -0.04 13.01 11.03
CA GLU A 107 -0.90 13.94 10.29
C GLU A 107 -1.15 15.16 11.19
N GLN A 108 -0.16 16.07 11.22
CA GLN A 108 -0.33 17.36 11.87
C GLN A 108 -1.53 18.04 11.21
N PRO A 109 -2.44 18.63 12.00
CA PRO A 109 -3.55 19.38 11.43
C PRO A 109 -2.94 20.37 10.44
N ALA A 110 -3.48 20.40 9.22
CA ALA A 110 -3.01 21.29 8.16
C ALA A 110 -2.87 22.69 8.76
N VAL A 111 -1.62 23.10 8.99
CA VAL A 111 -1.34 24.41 9.58
C VAL A 111 -1.89 25.40 8.57
N PRO A 112 -2.94 26.18 8.91
CA PRO A 112 -3.54 27.05 7.93
C PRO A 112 -2.49 28.02 7.38
N TRP A 113 -2.53 28.28 6.08
CA TRP A 113 -1.51 29.08 5.37
C TRP A 113 -1.24 30.47 5.99
N PHE A 114 -2.16 30.99 6.80
CA PHE A 114 -2.06 32.24 7.55
C PHE A 114 -1.23 32.17 8.86
N PHE A 115 -0.75 30.99 9.27
CA PHE A 115 0.22 30.86 10.37
C PHE A 115 1.69 30.93 9.91
N PHE A 116 1.95 30.95 8.59
CA PHE A 116 3.27 31.30 8.07
C PHE A 116 3.43 32.82 8.13
N ASN A 117 3.97 33.31 9.23
CA ASN A 117 4.37 34.71 9.36
C ASN A 117 5.79 34.85 8.80
N ASP A 118 5.94 35.51 7.65
CA ASP A 118 7.23 35.75 6.97
C ASP A 118 8.29 36.42 7.86
N LYS A 119 7.89 37.01 8.99
CA LYS A 119 8.80 37.60 9.98
C LYS A 119 9.63 36.59 10.78
N PHE A 120 9.32 35.29 10.72
CA PHE A 120 10.08 34.25 11.45
C PHE A 120 10.90 33.33 10.54
N SER A 121 10.82 33.49 9.21
CA SER A 121 11.51 32.63 8.24
C SER A 121 12.97 33.02 7.98
N ASN A 122 13.44 34.14 8.50
CA ASN A 122 14.82 34.59 8.33
C ASN A 122 15.26 35.41 9.54
N ASN A 123 15.83 34.74 10.55
CA ASN A 123 16.72 35.37 11.52
C ASN A 123 17.72 34.31 11.98
N GLY A 124 18.96 34.39 11.50
CA GLY A 124 20.09 33.89 12.31
C GLY A 124 21.21 33.09 11.65
N LEU A 125 21.41 33.12 10.33
CA LEU A 125 22.67 32.61 9.75
C LEU A 125 23.21 33.54 8.65
N THR A 126 23.48 34.79 9.04
CA THR A 126 24.53 35.59 8.41
C THR A 126 25.21 36.41 9.50
N ASP A 127 26.22 35.84 10.13
CA ASP A 127 27.33 36.56 10.75
C ASP A 127 28.58 35.76 10.35
N SER A 128 29.32 36.26 9.37
CA SER A 128 30.59 37.00 9.52
C SER A 128 31.80 36.08 9.41
#